data_AF-A0A1F7QJZ6-F1
#
_entry.id   AF-A0A1F7QJZ6-F1
#
_cell.length_a   1.000
_cell.length_b   1.000
_cell.length_c   1.000
_cell.angle_alpha   90.00
_cell.angle_beta   90.00
_cell.angle_gamma   90.00
#
_symmetry.space_group_name_H-M   'P 1'
#
loop_
_entity.id
_entity.type
_entity.pdbx_description
1 polymer ?
#
loop_
_entity_poly.entity_id
_entity_poly.type
_entity_poly.pdbx_seq_one_letter_code
_entity_poly.pdbx_strand_id
1 'polypeptide(L)'
;MFLALFAAVQDSLYALSPAQLKTHRSGVWYFNVDRDNNVCSNESSTSTSQAESAGTNLDYAGNPVLSEAQLEAIRQNQSIYEQAATQVDIPWQMIAVIHLRETGLKRYNPGNGQGVYQFVNMQGGPYPAGDIDEAEFLRQTILAAEFIKAKAGSNLPQNQNLTAQASTDAIKDTFFGYNGRAEVYAQQAASLGFDPNTQPFEGSPYVMNRADAQRDPAVNPTGWGQIKTDGGGIQYPANNDYGAFVVYASMAGISTVCSAGIGQFVWPVDGTANVSGCFGEIREGGRPHAGLDIGAATGIPVLAVTDGSVRVAGPWEGYGPNFVAIDHANGLSTSYGHMDTMSVKVGDQVRAGQQIGTVGNLGNSRGSHLHINFYMTETGEDGPHLNPLQNGLTIPEGTPNPSDCK
;
A
#
# COMPACT_ATOMS: atom_id res chain seq x y z
N MET A 1 -5.53 56.97 -26.81
CA MET A 1 -4.12 56.56 -26.64
C MET A 1 -4.00 56.07 -25.21
N PHE A 2 -3.72 54.78 -25.03
CA PHE A 2 -3.98 54.01 -23.81
C PHE A 2 -3.14 54.44 -22.59
N LEU A 3 -3.77 54.34 -21.42
CA LEU A 3 -3.20 54.46 -20.08
C LEU A 3 -2.13 53.39 -19.81
N ALA A 4 -1.11 53.78 -19.04
CA ALA A 4 0.00 52.96 -18.60
C ALA A 4 -0.21 52.37 -17.19
N LEU A 5 0.22 51.11 -17.06
CA LEU A 5 0.91 50.44 -15.94
C LEU A 5 0.41 50.64 -14.51
N PHE A 6 -0.10 49.55 -13.91
CA PHE A 6 0.50 48.90 -12.73
C PHE A 6 -0.04 47.46 -12.64
N ALA A 7 0.76 46.47 -13.03
CA ALA A 7 0.51 45.05 -12.78
C ALA A 7 1.86 44.32 -12.61
N ALA A 8 2.11 43.86 -11.39
CA ALA A 8 3.07 42.83 -10.97
C ALA A 8 2.49 42.34 -9.63
N VAL A 9 2.23 41.06 -9.35
CA VAL A 9 2.97 39.83 -9.62
C VAL A 9 1.94 38.71 -9.85
N GLN A 10 2.04 37.98 -10.96
CA GLN A 10 1.42 36.66 -11.11
C GLN A 10 2.52 35.63 -10.82
N ASP A 11 2.45 34.96 -9.68
CA ASP A 11 3.16 33.70 -9.48
C ASP A 11 2.21 32.55 -9.81
N SER A 12 2.61 31.83 -10.86
CA SER A 12 1.97 30.65 -11.41
C SER A 12 2.05 29.48 -10.42
N LEU A 13 0.91 29.09 -9.85
CA LEU A 13 0.71 27.77 -9.25
C LEU A 13 -0.33 27.02 -10.09
N TYR A 14 0.13 25.93 -10.72
CA TYR A 14 -0.63 24.83 -11.33
C TYR A 14 -2.14 25.02 -11.40
N ALA A 15 -2.63 25.62 -12.50
CA ALA A 15 -4.02 25.43 -12.89
C ALA A 15 -4.17 23.98 -13.42
N LEU A 16 -4.80 23.11 -12.63
CA LEU A 16 -5.20 21.78 -13.06
C LEU A 16 -6.01 21.89 -14.37
N SER A 17 -5.75 21.01 -15.33
CA SER A 17 -6.44 21.08 -16.62
C SER A 17 -7.93 20.73 -16.46
N PRO A 18 -8.85 21.32 -17.25
CA PRO A 18 -10.29 21.00 -17.22
C PRO A 18 -10.62 19.52 -17.46
N ALA A 19 -9.67 18.72 -17.92
CA ALA A 19 -9.83 17.28 -18.13
C ALA A 19 -9.69 16.45 -16.83
N GLN A 20 -9.08 17.00 -15.76
CA GLN A 20 -8.91 16.30 -14.48
C GLN A 20 -10.02 16.57 -13.45
N LEU A 21 -10.85 17.59 -13.71
CA LEU A 21 -11.94 17.99 -12.83
C LEU A 21 -13.28 17.70 -13.51
N LYS A 22 -14.09 16.82 -12.90
CA LYS A 22 -15.49 16.63 -13.32
C LYS A 22 -16.40 17.42 -12.38
N THR A 23 -17.20 18.33 -12.91
CA THR A 23 -18.27 18.95 -12.14
C THR A 23 -19.47 18.01 -12.08
N HIS A 24 -19.98 17.74 -10.88
CA HIS A 24 -21.35 17.27 -10.68
C HIS A 24 -22.09 18.26 -9.77
N ARG A 25 -23.42 18.28 -9.90
CA ARG A 25 -24.32 19.31 -9.34
C ARG A 25 -23.93 19.75 -7.92
N SER A 26 -24.06 21.05 -7.66
CA SER A 26 -23.86 21.72 -6.37
C SER A 26 -22.44 22.20 -6.03
N GLY A 27 -21.53 22.32 -7.02
CA GLY A 27 -20.24 23.01 -6.83
C GLY A 27 -19.17 22.19 -6.13
N VAL A 28 -19.31 20.85 -6.12
CA VAL A 28 -18.36 19.91 -5.54
C VAL A 28 -17.32 19.53 -6.59
N TRP A 29 -16.04 19.65 -6.22
CA TRP A 29 -14.91 19.26 -7.07
C TRP A 29 -14.50 17.83 -6.76
N TYR A 30 -14.42 17.00 -7.80
CA TYR A 30 -13.92 15.62 -7.73
C TYR A 30 -12.65 15.50 -8.56
N PHE A 31 -11.67 14.75 -8.03
CA PHE A 31 -10.55 14.24 -8.80
C PHE A 31 -10.93 12.93 -9.50
N ASN A 32 -10.84 12.87 -10.84
CA ASN A 32 -11.10 11.64 -11.60
C ASN A 32 -9.82 10.78 -11.68
N VAL A 33 -9.89 9.56 -11.15
CA VAL A 33 -8.78 8.61 -11.11
C VAL A 33 -8.76 7.75 -12.39
N ASP A 34 -8.65 8.38 -13.57
CA ASP A 34 -8.26 7.63 -14.77
C ASP A 34 -6.74 7.38 -14.71
N ARG A 35 -6.41 6.24 -14.09
CA ARG A 35 -5.26 5.33 -14.26
C ARG A 35 -3.81 5.81 -14.45
N ASP A 36 -3.47 7.09 -14.38
CA ASP A 36 -2.08 7.53 -14.66
C ASP A 36 -1.40 8.41 -13.59
N ASN A 37 -1.97 8.59 -12.39
CA ASN A 37 -1.33 9.42 -11.36
C ASN A 37 -1.21 8.72 -9.99
N ASN A 38 -0.32 7.73 -9.92
CA ASN A 38 0.36 7.40 -8.67
C ASN A 38 1.62 8.29 -8.61
N VAL A 39 1.46 9.57 -8.29
CA VAL A 39 2.57 10.55 -8.29
C VAL A 39 3.02 10.85 -6.88
N CYS A 40 4.05 10.12 -6.42
CA CYS A 40 5.16 10.76 -5.71
C CYS A 40 6.13 11.24 -6.80
N SER A 41 6.10 12.53 -7.14
CA SER A 41 6.98 13.08 -8.17
C SER A 41 8.40 13.27 -7.64
N ASN A 42 9.36 12.68 -8.35
CA ASN A 42 10.46 13.44 -8.95
C ASN A 42 10.75 12.84 -10.34
N GLU A 43 10.78 13.71 -11.33
CA GLU A 43 10.66 13.40 -12.76
C GLU A 43 11.81 12.57 -13.36
N SER A 44 11.50 11.71 -14.34
CA SER A 44 11.78 11.95 -15.79
C SER A 44 11.83 10.65 -16.60
N SER A 45 10.94 10.57 -17.62
CA SER A 45 11.02 9.73 -18.85
C SER A 45 10.97 8.20 -18.68
N THR A 46 10.26 7.38 -19.44
CA THR A 46 9.59 7.49 -20.75
C THR A 46 8.61 6.32 -20.88
N SER A 47 7.59 6.48 -21.73
CA SER A 47 6.49 5.54 -22.05
C SER A 47 6.85 4.04 -22.17
N THR A 48 6.03 3.16 -21.58
CA THR A 48 5.16 2.22 -22.34
C THR A 48 4.10 1.58 -21.44
N SER A 49 2.92 1.42 -22.00
CA SER A 49 1.70 0.83 -21.43
C SER A 49 1.87 -0.60 -20.93
N GLN A 50 1.43 -0.91 -19.70
CA GLN A 50 0.40 -1.91 -19.34
C GLN A 50 0.16 -1.81 -17.82
N ALA A 51 -1.11 -1.77 -17.41
CA ALA A 51 -1.52 -1.56 -16.03
C ALA A 51 -1.18 -2.79 -15.16
N GLU A 52 -0.24 -2.63 -14.21
CA GLU A 52 0.07 -3.65 -13.19
C GLU A 52 -0.95 -3.56 -12.05
N SER A 53 -1.63 -4.68 -11.77
CA SER A 53 -2.66 -4.89 -10.74
C SER A 53 -2.06 -5.03 -9.34
N ALA A 54 -1.31 -4.02 -8.88
CA ALA A 54 -0.75 -4.02 -7.54
C ALA A 54 -1.88 -3.93 -6.47
N GLY A 55 -1.94 -4.88 -5.54
CA GLY A 55 -2.72 -4.77 -4.29
C GLY A 55 -4.17 -5.23 -4.32
N THR A 56 -4.64 -5.69 -5.48
CA THR A 56 -5.99 -6.26 -5.63
C THR A 56 -6.01 -7.77 -5.40
N ASN A 57 -4.85 -8.38 -5.13
CA ASN A 57 -4.63 -9.83 -5.21
C ASN A 57 -5.04 -10.43 -6.58
N LEU A 58 -5.06 -9.63 -7.65
CA LEU A 58 -5.40 -10.11 -9.00
C LEU A 58 -4.17 -10.11 -9.91
N ASP A 59 -4.11 -11.09 -10.80
CA ASP A 59 -3.18 -11.09 -11.92
C ASP A 59 -3.67 -10.19 -13.07
N TYR A 60 -2.86 -10.08 -14.12
CA TYR A 60 -3.18 -9.27 -15.30
C TYR A 60 -4.46 -9.70 -16.04
N ALA A 61 -4.93 -10.93 -15.80
CA ALA A 61 -6.15 -11.49 -16.37
C ALA A 61 -7.35 -11.44 -15.39
N GLY A 62 -7.17 -10.83 -14.21
CA GLY A 62 -8.21 -10.68 -13.20
C GLY A 62 -8.43 -11.91 -12.32
N ASN A 63 -7.51 -12.87 -12.29
CA ASN A 63 -7.61 -14.05 -11.44
C ASN A 63 -6.88 -13.85 -10.10
N PRO A 64 -7.36 -14.44 -9.00
CA PRO A 64 -6.67 -14.38 -7.72
C PRO A 64 -5.25 -14.97 -7.77
N VAL A 65 -4.25 -14.20 -7.33
CA VAL A 65 -2.85 -14.67 -7.23
C VAL A 65 -2.65 -15.55 -6.00
N LEU A 66 -3.20 -15.12 -4.86
CA LEU A 66 -3.24 -15.87 -3.61
C LEU A 66 -4.66 -16.35 -3.32
N SER A 67 -4.79 -17.56 -2.79
CA SER A 67 -6.05 -18.05 -2.22
C SER A 67 -6.38 -17.40 -0.88
N GLU A 68 -7.65 -17.40 -0.49
CA GLU A 68 -8.09 -16.90 0.82
C GLU A 68 -7.36 -17.55 2.00
N ALA A 69 -7.07 -18.85 1.92
CA ALA A 69 -6.33 -19.56 2.96
C ALA A 69 -4.88 -19.05 3.08
N GLN A 70 -4.24 -18.71 1.95
CA GLN A 70 -2.89 -18.14 1.96
C GLN A 70 -2.90 -16.71 2.49
N LEU A 71 -3.87 -15.89 2.09
CA LEU A 71 -4.05 -14.53 2.62
C LEU A 71 -4.26 -14.55 4.15
N GLU A 72 -5.07 -15.47 4.65
CA GLU A 72 -5.30 -15.63 6.08
C GLU A 72 -4.04 -16.08 6.83
N ALA A 73 -3.31 -17.06 6.30
CA ALA A 73 -2.04 -17.47 6.87
C ALA A 73 -0.99 -16.34 6.85
N ILE A 74 -0.99 -15.49 5.83
CA ILE A 74 -0.15 -14.28 5.78
C ILE A 74 -0.55 -13.30 6.88
N ARG A 75 -1.84 -12.99 7.04
CA ARG A 75 -2.36 -12.09 8.09
C ARG A 75 -1.96 -12.57 9.49
N GLN A 76 -2.11 -13.86 9.77
CA GLN A 76 -1.74 -14.45 11.06
C GLN A 76 -0.24 -14.37 11.37
N ASN A 77 0.61 -14.27 10.34
CA ASN A 77 2.05 -14.20 10.47
C ASN A 77 2.61 -12.77 10.30
N GLN A 78 1.76 -11.80 9.93
CA GLN A 78 2.17 -10.47 9.49
C GLN A 78 2.99 -9.73 10.53
N SER A 79 2.56 -9.74 11.79
CA SER A 79 3.28 -9.05 12.88
C SER A 79 4.72 -9.56 13.04
N ILE A 80 4.93 -10.87 12.87
CA ILE A 80 6.26 -11.49 12.93
C ILE A 80 7.11 -11.09 11.71
N TYR A 81 6.52 -11.06 10.51
CA TYR A 81 7.21 -10.58 9.33
C TYR A 81 7.62 -9.11 9.46
N GLU A 82 6.72 -8.25 9.92
CA GLU A 82 6.99 -6.82 10.14
C GLU A 82 8.08 -6.60 11.19
N GLN A 83 8.04 -7.36 12.30
CA GLN A 83 9.06 -7.30 13.33
C GLN A 83 10.45 -7.70 12.82
N ALA A 84 10.53 -8.75 12.00
CA ALA A 84 11.79 -9.19 11.38
C ALA A 84 12.27 -8.19 10.31
N ALA A 85 11.37 -7.75 9.44
CA ALA A 85 11.65 -6.82 8.36
C ALA A 85 12.15 -5.46 8.87
N THR A 86 11.59 -4.96 9.97
CA THR A 86 12.00 -3.70 10.62
C THR A 86 13.45 -3.78 11.13
N GLN A 87 13.89 -4.93 11.64
CA GLN A 87 15.26 -5.09 12.14
C GLN A 87 16.31 -5.02 11.04
N VAL A 88 15.96 -5.47 9.84
CA VAL A 88 16.90 -5.53 8.72
C VAL A 88 16.63 -4.46 7.66
N ASP A 89 15.58 -3.66 7.79
CA ASP A 89 15.16 -2.65 6.81
C ASP A 89 14.94 -3.26 5.40
N ILE A 90 13.89 -4.07 5.26
CA ILE A 90 13.39 -4.60 3.97
C ILE A 90 11.84 -4.61 3.97
N PRO A 91 11.17 -4.79 2.83
CA PRO A 91 9.72 -5.00 2.81
C PRO A 91 9.35 -6.37 3.42
N TRP A 92 8.44 -6.38 4.39
CA TRP A 92 8.02 -7.62 5.07
C TRP A 92 7.37 -8.62 4.11
N GLN A 93 6.73 -8.13 3.05
CA GLN A 93 6.10 -8.94 2.01
C GLN A 93 7.11 -9.87 1.34
N MET A 94 8.38 -9.48 1.23
CA MET A 94 9.42 -10.36 0.69
C MET A 94 9.61 -11.60 1.56
N ILE A 95 9.56 -11.45 2.88
CA ILE A 95 9.63 -12.56 3.82
C ILE A 95 8.42 -13.48 3.65
N ALA A 96 7.22 -12.92 3.48
CA ALA A 96 5.99 -13.68 3.25
C ALA A 96 6.05 -14.47 1.92
N VAL A 97 6.58 -13.88 0.84
CA VAL A 97 6.80 -14.57 -0.44
C VAL A 97 7.73 -15.76 -0.27
N ILE A 98 8.84 -15.58 0.43
CA ILE A 98 9.77 -16.69 0.68
C ILE A 98 9.10 -17.76 1.56
N HIS A 99 8.42 -17.39 2.64
CA HIS A 99 7.71 -18.36 3.48
C HIS A 99 6.67 -19.17 2.69
N LEU A 100 5.93 -18.51 1.79
CA LEU A 100 4.99 -19.17 0.89
C LEU A 100 5.69 -20.17 -0.03
N ARG A 101 6.78 -19.76 -0.67
CA ARG A 101 7.49 -20.58 -1.66
C ARG A 101 8.20 -21.78 -1.05
N GLU A 102 8.72 -21.63 0.17
CA GLU A 102 9.55 -22.64 0.81
C GLU A 102 8.72 -23.71 1.54
N THR A 103 7.68 -23.31 2.27
CA THR A 103 6.87 -24.25 3.08
C THR A 103 5.37 -24.05 2.97
N GLY A 104 4.91 -23.16 2.09
CA GLY A 104 3.48 -22.88 1.93
C GLY A 104 2.88 -22.18 3.15
N LEU A 105 3.65 -21.28 3.79
CA LEU A 105 3.25 -20.48 4.97
C LEU A 105 3.06 -21.27 6.28
N LYS A 106 3.52 -22.54 6.34
CA LYS A 106 3.37 -23.38 7.53
C LYS A 106 4.43 -23.04 8.56
N ARG A 107 4.04 -22.78 9.82
CA ARG A 107 4.96 -22.70 10.97
C ARG A 107 5.46 -24.09 11.39
N TYR A 108 6.23 -24.72 10.53
CA TYR A 108 6.70 -26.09 10.68
C TYR A 108 8.11 -26.27 10.12
N ASN A 109 8.99 -26.91 10.90
CA ASN A 109 10.29 -27.33 10.42
C ASN A 109 10.19 -28.68 9.69
N PRO A 110 10.58 -28.77 8.42
CA PRO A 110 10.69 -30.02 7.67
C PRO A 110 11.68 -31.02 8.28
N GLY A 111 11.49 -32.31 7.96
CA GLY A 111 12.39 -33.41 8.37
C GLY A 111 13.80 -33.37 7.75
N ASN A 112 14.09 -32.43 6.85
CA ASN A 112 15.39 -32.26 6.20
C ASN A 112 16.35 -31.33 6.98
N GLY A 113 15.94 -30.82 8.14
CA GLY A 113 16.77 -30.01 9.05
C GLY A 113 17.00 -28.57 8.60
N GLN A 114 16.25 -28.06 7.61
CA GLN A 114 16.45 -26.74 7.01
C GLN A 114 15.55 -25.63 7.61
N GLY A 115 14.69 -25.97 8.56
CA GLY A 115 13.79 -24.99 9.19
C GLY A 115 12.68 -24.48 8.26
N VAL A 116 11.90 -23.52 8.73
CA VAL A 116 10.66 -23.05 8.10
C VAL A 116 10.86 -22.31 6.77
N TYR A 117 12.07 -21.80 6.52
CA TYR A 117 12.48 -21.13 5.29
C TYR A 117 13.44 -21.97 4.42
N GLN A 118 13.64 -23.26 4.72
CA GLN A 118 14.52 -24.17 3.97
C GLN A 118 16.00 -23.71 3.89
N PHE A 119 16.54 -23.10 4.95
CA PHE A 119 17.96 -22.76 5.05
C PHE A 119 18.68 -23.56 6.13
N VAL A 120 19.65 -24.39 5.75
CA VAL A 120 20.56 -25.04 6.71
C VAL A 120 21.67 -24.08 7.13
N ASN A 121 22.04 -24.09 8.40
CA ASN A 121 23.23 -23.42 8.97
C ASN A 121 23.21 -21.89 9.13
N MET A 122 22.09 -21.22 8.89
CA MET A 122 22.06 -19.76 9.03
C MET A 122 22.30 -19.24 10.45
N GLN A 123 22.04 -20.05 11.47
CA GLN A 123 22.59 -20.05 12.83
C GLN A 123 21.62 -20.89 13.69
N GLY A 124 22.00 -22.13 14.04
CA GLY A 124 21.18 -23.01 14.90
C GLY A 124 20.57 -24.26 14.26
N GLY A 125 20.95 -24.61 13.02
CA GLY A 125 20.58 -25.90 12.41
C GLY A 125 21.52 -27.06 12.79
N PRO A 126 21.13 -28.33 12.61
CA PRO A 126 19.87 -28.78 12.00
C PRO A 126 18.66 -28.49 12.90
N TYR A 127 17.59 -28.01 12.29
CA TYR A 127 16.36 -27.66 13.02
C TYR A 127 15.56 -28.93 13.36
N PRO A 128 15.08 -29.09 14.61
CA PRO A 128 14.18 -30.18 14.97
C PRO A 128 12.91 -30.12 14.13
N ALA A 129 12.54 -31.25 13.53
CA ALA A 129 11.32 -31.35 12.75
C ALA A 129 10.08 -31.26 13.65
N GLY A 130 9.04 -30.57 13.20
CA GLY A 130 7.86 -30.34 14.02
C GLY A 130 7.33 -28.92 13.93
N ASP A 131 6.21 -28.69 14.60
CA ASP A 131 5.66 -27.35 14.78
C ASP A 131 6.65 -26.49 15.59
N ILE A 132 6.70 -25.21 15.25
CA ILE A 132 7.55 -24.24 15.93
C ILE A 132 6.69 -23.25 16.71
N ASP A 133 7.18 -22.88 17.89
CA ASP A 133 6.55 -21.81 18.66
C ASP A 133 6.83 -20.44 18.02
N GLU A 134 6.16 -19.41 18.53
CA GLU A 134 6.27 -18.06 18.00
C GLU A 134 7.68 -17.48 18.12
N ALA A 135 8.40 -17.82 19.20
CA ALA A 135 9.75 -17.31 19.45
C ALA A 135 10.75 -17.90 18.45
N GLU A 136 10.68 -19.21 18.20
CA GLU A 136 11.51 -19.87 17.19
C GLU A 136 11.12 -19.46 15.78
N PHE A 137 9.82 -19.26 15.51
CA PHE A 137 9.37 -18.72 14.24
C PHE A 137 9.96 -17.33 13.99
N LEU A 138 9.81 -16.39 14.93
CA LEU A 138 10.40 -15.04 14.83
C LEU A 138 11.91 -15.09 14.61
N ARG A 139 12.62 -15.94 15.36
CA ARG A 139 14.07 -16.08 15.22
C ARG A 139 14.48 -16.53 13.82
N GLN A 140 13.80 -17.55 13.27
CA GLN A 140 14.05 -18.01 11.90
C GLN A 140 13.63 -16.95 10.86
N THR A 141 12.56 -16.19 11.11
CA THR A 141 12.10 -15.10 10.25
C THR A 141 13.13 -13.96 10.17
N ILE A 142 13.72 -13.54 11.29
CA ILE A 142 14.79 -12.51 11.31
C ILE A 142 15.98 -12.99 10.48
N LEU A 143 16.42 -14.23 10.69
CA LEU A 143 17.51 -14.83 9.93
C LEU A 143 17.19 -14.84 8.43
N ALA A 144 15.99 -15.29 8.04
CA ALA A 144 15.54 -15.27 6.65
C ALA A 144 15.56 -13.85 6.07
N ALA A 145 15.14 -12.84 6.83
CA ALA A 145 15.16 -11.45 6.42
C ALA A 145 16.59 -10.94 6.14
N GLU A 146 17.55 -11.27 7.03
CA GLU A 146 18.98 -10.95 6.82
C GLU A 146 19.52 -11.60 5.54
N PHE A 147 19.15 -12.85 5.28
CA PHE A 147 19.57 -13.55 4.07
C PHE A 147 18.94 -12.97 2.81
N ILE A 148 17.65 -12.63 2.83
CA ILE A 148 17.00 -11.92 1.72
C ILE A 148 17.75 -10.62 1.42
N LYS A 149 18.05 -9.81 2.44
CA LYS A 149 18.81 -8.57 2.27
C LYS A 149 20.20 -8.81 1.68
N ALA A 150 20.88 -9.87 2.10
CA ALA A 150 22.19 -10.25 1.56
C ALA A 150 22.15 -10.73 0.10
N LYS A 151 20.95 -11.04 -0.45
CA LYS A 151 20.76 -11.37 -1.88
C LYS A 151 20.52 -10.14 -2.75
N ALA A 152 20.34 -8.97 -2.15
CA ALA A 152 20.32 -7.71 -2.89
C ALA A 152 21.67 -7.48 -3.58
N GLY A 153 21.65 -6.83 -4.74
CA GLY A 153 22.85 -6.49 -5.48
C GLY A 153 23.03 -7.27 -6.78
N SER A 154 22.95 -6.52 -7.86
CA SER A 154 23.60 -6.74 -9.15
C SER A 154 24.86 -5.84 -9.21
N ASN A 155 25.62 -5.86 -10.32
CA ASN A 155 26.73 -4.92 -10.57
C ASN A 155 26.27 -3.43 -10.67
N LEU A 156 25.03 -3.12 -10.32
CA LEU A 156 24.37 -1.83 -10.46
C LEU A 156 24.19 -1.17 -9.09
N PRO A 157 24.78 0.02 -8.86
CA PRO A 157 24.74 0.71 -7.56
C PRO A 157 23.34 0.91 -6.99
N GLN A 158 22.33 1.14 -7.84
CA GLN A 158 20.95 1.37 -7.41
C GLN A 158 20.28 0.15 -6.77
N ASN A 159 20.81 -1.07 -6.99
CA ASN A 159 20.24 -2.32 -6.48
C ASN A 159 21.04 -2.93 -5.33
N GLN A 160 22.14 -2.28 -4.91
CA GLN A 160 23.08 -2.83 -3.93
C GLN A 160 22.64 -2.70 -2.47
N ASN A 161 21.57 -1.93 -2.20
CA ASN A 161 21.09 -1.66 -0.85
C ASN A 161 19.57 -1.80 -0.80
N LEU A 162 19.07 -3.03 -0.61
CA LEU A 162 17.65 -3.25 -0.35
C LEU A 162 17.27 -2.61 0.99
N THR A 163 16.32 -1.68 0.93
CA THR A 163 15.68 -1.02 2.08
C THR A 163 14.19 -1.32 2.10
N ALA A 164 13.49 -0.93 3.16
CA ALA A 164 12.03 -0.99 3.17
C ALA A 164 11.37 -0.13 2.09
N GLN A 165 12.08 0.84 1.50
CA GLN A 165 11.60 1.70 0.40
C GLN A 165 12.32 1.39 -0.92
N ALA A 166 12.80 0.15 -1.08
CA ALA A 166 13.47 -0.29 -2.29
C ALA A 166 12.59 -0.10 -3.53
N SER A 167 13.23 0.23 -4.66
CA SER A 167 12.55 0.26 -5.95
C SER A 167 12.03 -1.13 -6.34
N THR A 168 11.03 -1.15 -7.22
CA THR A 168 10.56 -2.38 -7.87
C THR A 168 11.72 -3.20 -8.45
N ASP A 169 12.68 -2.54 -9.11
CA ASP A 169 13.84 -3.19 -9.68
C ASP A 169 14.75 -3.81 -8.61
N ALA A 170 14.97 -3.14 -7.47
CA ALA A 170 15.76 -3.69 -6.38
C ALA A 170 15.07 -4.92 -5.74
N ILE A 171 13.73 -4.92 -5.65
CA ILE A 171 12.96 -6.07 -5.15
C ILE A 171 13.05 -7.25 -6.13
N LYS A 172 12.77 -7.00 -7.42
CA LYS A 172 12.89 -8.00 -8.50
C LYS A 172 14.31 -8.56 -8.57
N ASP A 173 15.31 -7.70 -8.52
CA ASP A 173 16.73 -8.08 -8.54
C ASP A 173 17.12 -8.88 -7.31
N THR A 174 16.57 -8.59 -6.14
CA THR A 174 16.80 -9.39 -4.94
C THR A 174 16.20 -10.78 -5.06
N PHE A 175 14.95 -10.91 -5.55
CA PHE A 175 14.36 -12.24 -5.81
C PHE A 175 15.15 -13.01 -6.86
N PHE A 176 15.69 -12.32 -7.86
CA PHE A 176 16.55 -12.93 -8.86
C PHE A 176 17.87 -13.42 -8.26
N GLY A 177 18.48 -12.62 -7.37
CA GLY A 177 19.68 -13.00 -6.62
C GLY A 177 19.42 -14.16 -5.67
N TYR A 178 18.25 -14.18 -5.03
CA TYR A 178 17.82 -15.25 -4.12
C TYR A 178 17.79 -16.61 -4.81
N ASN A 179 17.16 -16.70 -5.99
CA ASN A 179 17.08 -17.95 -6.76
C ASN A 179 18.37 -18.29 -7.52
N GLY A 180 19.35 -17.37 -7.54
CA GLY A 180 20.57 -17.51 -8.32
C GLY A 180 20.47 -16.85 -9.69
N ARG A 181 21.41 -15.96 -9.98
CA ARG A 181 21.47 -15.19 -11.23
C ARG A 181 21.99 -16.08 -12.35
N ALA A 182 21.15 -16.36 -13.35
CA ALA A 182 21.55 -17.10 -14.53
C ALA A 182 21.52 -16.21 -15.77
N GLU A 183 22.63 -16.13 -16.49
CA GLU A 183 22.79 -15.30 -17.70
C GLU A 183 21.76 -15.63 -18.79
N VAL A 184 21.32 -16.89 -18.88
CA VAL A 184 20.28 -17.32 -19.82
C VAL A 184 18.96 -16.56 -19.64
N TYR A 185 18.65 -16.11 -18.42
CA TYR A 185 17.46 -15.30 -18.16
C TYR A 185 17.64 -13.83 -18.58
N ALA A 186 18.86 -13.31 -18.60
CA ALA A 186 19.13 -12.00 -19.19
C ALA A 186 18.85 -12.04 -20.71
N GLN A 187 19.23 -13.12 -21.40
CA GLN A 187 18.92 -13.31 -22.82
C GLN A 187 17.41 -13.44 -23.06
N GLN A 188 16.69 -14.17 -22.20
CA GLN A 188 15.22 -14.24 -22.27
C GLN A 188 14.59 -12.85 -22.03
N ALA A 189 15.10 -12.05 -21.08
CA ALA A 189 14.66 -10.66 -20.87
C ALA A 189 14.83 -9.80 -22.13
N ALA A 190 15.98 -9.90 -22.79
CA ALA A 190 16.25 -9.18 -24.04
C ALA A 190 15.25 -9.57 -25.16
N SER A 191 14.86 -10.85 -25.25
CA SER A 191 13.87 -11.30 -26.22
C SER A 191 12.47 -10.71 -26.00
N LEU A 192 12.19 -10.23 -24.79
CA LEU A 192 10.96 -9.54 -24.39
C LEU A 192 11.06 -8.01 -24.48
N GLY A 193 12.23 -7.47 -24.89
CA GLY A 193 12.45 -6.04 -25.05
C GLY A 193 12.99 -5.31 -23.80
N PHE A 194 13.37 -6.04 -22.74
CA PHE A 194 14.03 -5.45 -21.57
C PHE A 194 15.54 -5.35 -21.76
N ASP A 195 16.20 -4.41 -21.07
CA ASP A 195 17.66 -4.32 -21.11
C ASP A 195 18.28 -5.47 -20.28
N PRO A 196 19.02 -6.41 -20.89
CA PRO A 196 19.57 -7.56 -20.18
C PRO A 196 20.64 -7.20 -19.15
N ASN A 197 21.22 -5.99 -19.21
CA ASN A 197 22.25 -5.55 -18.26
C ASN A 197 21.64 -4.93 -17.01
N THR A 198 20.47 -4.29 -17.13
CA THR A 198 19.81 -3.59 -16.02
C THR A 198 18.57 -4.28 -15.50
N GLN A 199 17.91 -5.06 -16.34
CA GLN A 199 16.65 -5.75 -16.05
C GLN A 199 16.71 -7.27 -16.36
N PRO A 200 17.80 -7.99 -16.03
CA PRO A 200 17.89 -9.44 -16.32
C PRO A 200 16.85 -10.28 -15.57
N PHE A 201 16.32 -9.76 -14.45
CA PHE A 201 15.26 -10.38 -13.67
C PHE A 201 13.93 -10.50 -14.43
N GLU A 202 13.70 -9.66 -15.44
CA GLU A 202 12.45 -9.69 -16.23
C GLU A 202 12.30 -10.97 -17.05
N GLY A 203 13.40 -11.65 -17.35
CA GLY A 203 13.43 -12.94 -18.04
C GLY A 203 13.40 -14.15 -17.11
N SER A 204 13.31 -13.97 -15.79
CA SER A 204 13.30 -15.07 -14.84
C SER A 204 11.87 -15.52 -14.50
N PRO A 205 11.46 -16.77 -14.79
CA PRO A 205 10.19 -17.30 -14.32
C PRO A 205 10.09 -17.38 -12.80
N TYR A 206 11.21 -17.48 -12.08
CA TYR A 206 11.16 -17.39 -10.62
C TYR A 206 10.60 -16.03 -10.18
N VAL A 207 10.93 -14.94 -10.89
CA VAL A 207 10.57 -13.57 -10.50
C VAL A 207 9.25 -13.12 -11.14
N MET A 208 9.10 -13.27 -12.46
CA MET A 208 8.07 -12.58 -13.26
C MET A 208 7.05 -13.51 -13.94
N ASN A 209 7.03 -14.80 -13.61
CA ASN A 209 6.08 -15.71 -14.24
C ASN A 209 4.63 -15.29 -13.99
N ARG A 210 3.83 -15.29 -15.06
CA ARG A 210 2.44 -14.83 -15.10
C ARG A 210 2.24 -13.35 -14.73
N ALA A 211 3.26 -12.52 -14.94
CA ALA A 211 3.14 -11.06 -14.77
C ALA A 211 2.30 -10.41 -15.89
N ASP A 212 2.36 -10.95 -17.10
CA ASP A 212 1.59 -10.52 -18.27
C ASP A 212 1.45 -11.68 -19.27
N ALA A 213 0.75 -11.42 -20.38
CA ALA A 213 0.51 -12.41 -21.44
C ALA A 213 1.78 -12.97 -22.11
N GLN A 214 2.88 -12.19 -22.18
CA GLN A 214 4.14 -12.69 -22.76
C GLN A 214 4.88 -13.61 -21.79
N ARG A 215 4.65 -13.43 -20.49
CA ARG A 215 5.29 -14.17 -19.41
C ARG A 215 4.35 -15.17 -18.72
N ASP A 216 3.20 -15.46 -19.34
CA ASP A 216 2.29 -16.51 -18.88
C ASP A 216 2.47 -17.77 -19.73
N PRO A 217 2.87 -18.91 -19.14
CA PRO A 217 3.12 -20.16 -19.86
C PRO A 217 1.87 -20.79 -20.47
N ALA A 218 0.66 -20.45 -20.00
CA ALA A 218 -0.59 -20.89 -20.61
C ALA A 218 -0.93 -20.05 -21.86
N VAL A 219 -0.45 -18.81 -21.94
CA VAL A 219 -0.69 -17.90 -23.07
C VAL A 219 0.47 -17.93 -24.09
N ASN A 220 1.71 -18.01 -23.62
CA ASN A 220 2.93 -18.04 -24.42
C ASN A 220 3.79 -19.30 -24.16
N PRO A 221 3.29 -20.50 -24.50
CA PRO A 221 3.92 -21.76 -24.11
C PRO A 221 5.25 -22.04 -24.81
N THR A 222 5.54 -21.37 -25.93
CA THR A 222 6.78 -21.56 -26.71
C THR A 222 7.78 -20.43 -26.55
N GLY A 223 7.36 -19.27 -26.03
CA GLY A 223 8.20 -18.09 -25.87
C GLY A 223 8.59 -17.78 -24.42
N TRP A 224 7.98 -18.45 -23.43
CA TRP A 224 8.31 -18.27 -22.02
C TRP A 224 8.72 -19.59 -21.34
N GLY A 225 9.97 -19.69 -20.92
CA GLY A 225 10.59 -20.94 -20.50
C GLY A 225 11.41 -20.82 -19.22
N GLN A 226 11.67 -21.98 -18.59
CA GLN A 226 12.33 -22.11 -17.30
C GLN A 226 13.43 -23.18 -17.35
N ILE A 227 14.54 -22.97 -16.64
CA ILE A 227 15.49 -24.05 -16.33
C ILE A 227 14.84 -24.99 -15.31
N LYS A 228 14.65 -26.26 -15.66
CA LYS A 228 14.01 -27.27 -14.78
C LYS A 228 14.99 -28.21 -14.10
N THR A 229 16.25 -28.17 -14.52
CA THR A 229 17.31 -29.05 -14.03
C THR A 229 18.60 -28.25 -13.88
N ASP A 230 19.32 -28.46 -12.79
CA ASP A 230 20.58 -27.76 -12.51
C ASP A 230 21.58 -27.90 -13.66
N GLY A 231 22.12 -26.77 -14.11
CA GLY A 231 23.03 -26.71 -15.27
C GLY A 231 22.39 -26.99 -16.63
N GLY A 232 21.08 -27.21 -16.68
CA GLY A 232 20.31 -27.40 -17.91
C GLY A 232 19.98 -26.10 -18.63
N GLY A 233 19.55 -26.21 -19.88
CA GLY A 233 19.00 -25.09 -20.65
C GLY A 233 17.56 -24.76 -20.29
N ILE A 234 17.04 -23.68 -20.89
CA ILE A 234 15.63 -23.30 -20.79
C ILE A 234 14.75 -24.38 -21.44
N GLN A 235 13.72 -24.82 -20.72
CA GLN A 235 12.68 -25.72 -21.19
C GLN A 235 11.34 -24.98 -21.25
N TYR A 236 10.53 -25.31 -22.27
CA TYR A 236 9.25 -24.67 -22.54
C TYR A 236 8.08 -25.66 -22.38
N PRO A 237 6.93 -25.23 -21.84
CA PRO A 237 6.73 -23.94 -21.16
C PRO A 237 7.37 -23.92 -19.76
N ALA A 238 7.51 -22.72 -19.19
CA ALA A 238 7.72 -22.57 -17.75
C ALA A 238 6.57 -23.24 -16.95
N ASN A 239 6.81 -23.52 -15.66
CA ASN A 239 5.74 -24.04 -14.78
C ASN A 239 4.66 -22.96 -14.54
N ASN A 240 3.47 -23.32 -14.06
CA ASN A 240 2.35 -22.37 -13.91
C ASN A 240 2.36 -21.51 -12.62
N ASP A 241 3.42 -21.59 -11.81
CA ASP A 241 3.49 -20.90 -10.53
C ASP A 241 3.64 -19.38 -10.72
N TYR A 242 2.89 -18.56 -9.98
CA TYR A 242 3.09 -17.09 -10.01
C TYR A 242 4.51 -16.73 -9.56
N GLY A 243 5.18 -15.85 -10.31
CA GLY A 243 6.51 -15.34 -10.00
C GLY A 243 6.58 -14.68 -8.61
N ALA A 244 7.75 -14.72 -7.98
CA ALA A 244 7.97 -14.16 -6.64
C ALA A 244 7.63 -12.68 -6.58
N PHE A 245 7.94 -11.92 -7.63
CA PHE A 245 7.55 -10.52 -7.72
C PHE A 245 6.04 -10.36 -8.01
N VAL A 246 5.41 -11.27 -8.75
CA VAL A 246 3.95 -11.23 -8.98
C VAL A 246 3.18 -11.49 -7.69
N VAL A 247 3.61 -12.46 -6.89
CA VAL A 247 3.07 -12.70 -5.55
C VAL A 247 3.39 -11.54 -4.62
N TYR A 248 4.62 -11.01 -4.69
CA TYR A 248 4.98 -9.80 -3.95
C TYR A 248 4.00 -8.68 -4.30
N ALA A 249 3.80 -8.34 -5.58
CA ALA A 249 2.92 -7.27 -6.07
C ALA A 249 1.44 -7.53 -5.79
N SER A 250 0.99 -8.78 -5.73
CA SER A 250 -0.38 -9.12 -5.34
C SER A 250 -0.65 -8.78 -3.87
N MET A 251 0.37 -8.88 -3.03
CA MET A 251 0.39 -8.33 -1.67
C MET A 251 0.82 -6.86 -1.66
N ALA A 252 1.62 -6.44 -2.64
CA ALA A 252 2.31 -5.16 -2.75
C ALA A 252 1.68 -4.31 -3.87
N GLY A 253 0.37 -4.14 -3.78
CA GLY A 253 -0.23 -2.82 -3.75
C GLY A 253 -0.74 -2.47 -2.36
N ILE A 254 -0.24 -3.18 -1.35
CA ILE A 254 0.30 -2.54 -0.15
C ILE A 254 1.65 -1.94 -0.55
N SER A 255 1.62 -0.71 -1.06
CA SER A 255 2.83 0.04 -1.41
C SER A 255 3.76 0.13 -0.19
N THR A 256 5.05 -0.13 -0.40
CA THR A 256 6.10 0.54 0.38
C THR A 256 6.95 1.42 -0.53
N VAL A 257 6.27 2.32 -1.25
CA VAL A 257 6.74 3.69 -1.43
C VAL A 257 5.51 4.55 -1.13
N CYS A 258 5.26 4.79 0.15
CA CYS A 258 5.94 5.84 0.86
C CYS A 258 6.31 5.36 2.27
N SER A 259 7.47 5.75 2.79
CA SER A 259 7.56 6.05 4.23
C SER A 259 6.74 7.32 4.52
N ALA A 260 5.47 7.22 4.18
CA ALA A 260 4.35 8.03 4.59
C ALA A 260 3.27 6.99 4.94
N GLY A 261 3.65 6.19 5.94
CA GLY A 261 2.76 5.71 6.95
C GLY A 261 1.54 4.83 6.59
N ILE A 262 1.57 3.59 7.08
CA ILE A 262 0.79 3.38 8.32
C ILE A 262 1.57 4.08 9.43
N GLY A 263 1.47 5.41 9.43
CA GLY A 263 1.87 6.20 10.55
C GLY A 263 0.92 5.76 11.64
N GLN A 264 1.39 5.75 12.87
CA GLN A 264 0.51 5.83 14.01
C GLN A 264 -0.64 6.80 13.65
N PHE A 265 -1.88 6.32 13.56
CA PHE A 265 -2.99 7.19 13.20
C PHE A 265 -3.00 8.34 14.19
N VAL A 266 -2.87 9.55 13.67
CA VAL A 266 -2.90 10.73 14.51
C VAL A 266 -4.35 11.00 14.86
N TRP A 267 -4.60 11.26 16.14
CA TRP A 267 -5.92 11.71 16.56
C TRP A 267 -6.26 13.02 15.82
N PRO A 268 -7.40 13.10 15.10
CA PRO A 268 -7.63 14.14 14.09
C PRO A 268 -7.98 15.51 14.68
N VAL A 269 -7.90 15.69 16.00
CA VAL A 269 -8.22 16.95 16.70
C VAL A 269 -7.06 17.30 17.63
N ASP A 270 -6.38 18.41 17.35
CA ASP A 270 -5.23 18.88 18.12
C ASP A 270 -5.68 19.72 19.33
N GLY A 271 -6.11 19.06 20.40
CA GLY A 271 -6.50 19.74 21.64
C GLY A 271 -7.41 18.93 22.56
N THR A 272 -8.00 19.61 23.54
CA THR A 272 -8.99 19.00 24.44
C THR A 272 -10.22 18.60 23.65
N ALA A 273 -10.50 17.31 23.64
CA ALA A 273 -11.62 16.72 22.94
C ALA A 273 -12.32 15.66 23.80
N ASN A 274 -13.51 15.27 23.38
CA ASN A 274 -14.18 14.07 23.85
C ASN A 274 -14.79 13.33 22.66
N VAL A 275 -14.93 12.01 22.77
CA VAL A 275 -15.79 11.29 21.83
C VAL A 275 -17.23 11.61 22.21
N SER A 276 -18.01 12.14 21.27
CA SER A 276 -19.42 12.53 21.48
C SER A 276 -20.40 11.62 20.77
N GLY A 277 -19.93 10.71 19.91
CA GLY A 277 -20.76 9.77 19.17
C GLY A 277 -19.97 8.63 18.56
N CYS A 278 -20.41 7.40 18.80
CA CYS A 278 -19.71 6.19 18.36
C CYS A 278 -20.16 5.74 16.97
N PHE A 279 -19.30 5.03 16.26
CA PHE A 279 -19.72 4.30 15.05
C PHE A 279 -20.80 3.28 15.38
N GLY A 280 -21.81 3.15 14.52
CA GLY A 280 -22.92 2.21 14.68
C GLY A 280 -24.00 2.63 15.68
N GLU A 281 -23.82 3.72 16.42
CA GLU A 281 -24.83 4.28 17.32
C GLU A 281 -26.13 4.60 16.54
N ILE A 282 -27.28 4.15 17.03
CA ILE A 282 -28.57 4.41 16.35
C ILE A 282 -28.99 5.86 16.58
N ARG A 283 -29.02 6.65 15.51
CA ARG A 283 -29.41 8.06 15.51
C ARG A 283 -30.92 8.23 15.24
N GLU A 284 -31.39 9.46 15.40
CA GLU A 284 -32.78 9.83 15.11
C GLU A 284 -33.19 9.41 13.69
N GLY A 285 -34.36 8.79 13.56
CA GLY A 285 -34.79 8.16 12.31
C GLY A 285 -34.29 6.72 12.11
N GLY A 286 -33.62 6.12 13.11
CA GLY A 286 -33.28 4.70 13.16
C GLY A 286 -32.05 4.32 12.32
N ARG A 287 -31.27 5.30 11.86
CA ARG A 287 -30.08 5.07 11.03
C ARG A 287 -28.83 4.91 11.90
N PRO A 288 -27.98 3.90 11.65
CA PRO A 288 -26.70 3.79 12.36
C PRO A 288 -25.77 4.95 11.96
N HIS A 289 -25.00 5.43 12.92
CA HIS A 289 -23.98 6.44 12.73
C HIS A 289 -22.79 5.86 11.93
N ALA A 290 -22.40 6.53 10.84
CA ALA A 290 -21.43 6.02 9.87
C ALA A 290 -19.96 6.32 10.21
N GLY A 291 -19.71 7.08 11.28
CA GLY A 291 -18.38 7.57 11.64
C GLY A 291 -18.19 7.72 13.15
N LEU A 292 -17.21 8.54 13.52
CA LEU A 292 -16.91 8.92 14.90
C LEU A 292 -17.08 10.42 15.05
N ASP A 293 -17.83 10.86 16.06
CA ASP A 293 -17.98 12.28 16.39
C ASP A 293 -17.01 12.63 17.52
N ILE A 294 -16.15 13.61 17.28
CA ILE A 294 -15.15 14.11 18.23
C ILE A 294 -15.52 15.55 18.60
N GLY A 295 -16.11 15.71 19.78
CA GLY A 295 -16.49 16.99 20.35
C GLY A 295 -15.25 17.82 20.73
N ALA A 296 -15.19 19.04 20.23
CA ALA A 296 -14.16 20.02 20.54
C ALA A 296 -14.66 21.44 20.25
N ALA A 297 -14.00 22.46 20.81
CA ALA A 297 -14.39 23.84 20.56
C ALA A 297 -14.16 24.23 19.09
N THR A 298 -15.03 25.09 18.55
CA THR A 298 -14.85 25.67 17.21
C THR A 298 -13.49 26.35 17.10
N GLY A 299 -12.77 26.13 15.99
CA GLY A 299 -11.45 26.69 15.74
C GLY A 299 -10.28 25.78 16.14
N ILE A 300 -10.51 24.70 16.89
CA ILE A 300 -9.46 23.70 17.17
C ILE A 300 -8.96 23.06 15.87
N PRO A 301 -7.64 22.88 15.66
CA PRO A 301 -7.12 22.30 14.42
C PRO A 301 -7.67 20.89 14.14
N VAL A 302 -8.08 20.66 12.90
CA VAL A 302 -8.40 19.34 12.36
C VAL A 302 -7.19 18.84 11.58
N LEU A 303 -6.72 17.63 11.90
CA LEU A 303 -5.54 17.03 11.33
C LEU A 303 -5.89 15.86 10.41
N ALA A 304 -5.12 15.67 9.34
CA ALA A 304 -5.16 14.44 8.56
C ALA A 304 -4.70 13.26 9.43
N VAL A 305 -5.51 12.18 9.51
CA VAL A 305 -5.21 11.03 10.37
C VAL A 305 -3.96 10.26 9.95
N THR A 306 -3.69 10.24 8.64
CA THR A 306 -2.51 9.63 8.03
C THR A 306 -2.23 10.32 6.70
N ASP A 307 -1.11 9.96 6.10
CA ASP A 307 -0.67 10.50 4.81
C ASP A 307 -1.67 10.15 3.68
N GLY A 308 -1.84 11.05 2.72
CA GLY A 308 -2.77 10.81 1.61
C GLY A 308 -2.91 11.97 0.62
N SER A 309 -3.83 11.80 -0.31
CA SER A 309 -4.17 12.77 -1.36
C SER A 309 -5.60 13.27 -1.21
N VAL A 310 -5.80 14.59 -1.23
CA VAL A 310 -7.13 15.19 -1.09
C VAL A 310 -7.97 14.93 -2.35
N ARG A 311 -8.97 14.05 -2.24
CA ARG A 311 -9.90 13.70 -3.33
C ARG A 311 -11.04 14.71 -3.47
N VAL A 312 -11.57 15.18 -2.34
CA VAL A 312 -12.69 16.13 -2.28
C VAL A 312 -12.33 17.26 -1.33
N ALA A 313 -12.60 18.49 -1.74
CA ALA A 313 -12.46 19.68 -0.90
C ALA A 313 -13.54 20.70 -1.29
N GLY A 314 -14.49 20.97 -0.39
CA GLY A 314 -15.58 21.92 -0.63
C GLY A 314 -16.92 21.48 -0.02
N PRO A 315 -18.05 22.05 -0.47
CA PRO A 315 -19.35 21.75 0.12
C PRO A 315 -19.78 20.30 -0.09
N TRP A 316 -20.35 19.68 0.94
CA TRP A 316 -20.93 18.34 0.86
C TRP A 316 -22.26 18.27 1.62
N GLU A 317 -23.27 17.66 0.99
CA GLU A 317 -24.62 17.63 1.53
C GLU A 317 -24.66 16.94 2.89
N GLY A 318 -25.23 17.61 3.90
CA GLY A 318 -25.28 17.14 5.29
C GLY A 318 -24.02 17.44 6.11
N TYR A 319 -22.85 17.54 5.50
CA TYR A 319 -21.57 17.71 6.21
C TYR A 319 -21.13 19.18 6.32
N GLY A 320 -21.62 20.05 5.44
CA GLY A 320 -21.35 21.50 5.48
C GLY A 320 -20.51 21.99 4.29
N PRO A 321 -20.17 23.29 4.26
CA PRO A 321 -19.45 23.92 3.15
C PRO A 321 -17.95 23.59 3.13
N ASN A 322 -17.39 23.13 4.25
CA ASN A 322 -15.98 22.75 4.40
C ASN A 322 -15.90 21.26 4.70
N PHE A 323 -15.93 20.45 3.65
CA PHE A 323 -15.75 19.02 3.74
C PHE A 323 -14.47 18.63 2.99
N VAL A 324 -13.71 17.72 3.58
CA VAL A 324 -12.50 17.16 2.99
C VAL A 324 -12.63 15.64 2.96
N ALA A 325 -12.29 15.02 1.83
CA ALA A 325 -12.05 13.58 1.75
C ALA A 325 -10.62 13.35 1.26
N ILE A 326 -9.91 12.45 1.93
CA ILE A 326 -8.52 12.09 1.64
C ILE A 326 -8.49 10.60 1.32
N ASP A 327 -7.89 10.26 0.18
CA ASP A 327 -7.57 8.89 -0.16
C ASP A 327 -6.17 8.55 0.37
N HIS A 328 -6.07 7.41 1.03
CA HIS A 328 -4.84 6.90 1.63
C HIS A 328 -4.33 5.68 0.87
N ALA A 329 -3.22 5.12 1.34
CA ALA A 329 -2.75 3.83 0.86
C ALA A 329 -3.78 2.72 1.10
N ASN A 330 -3.69 1.63 0.33
CA ASN A 330 -4.48 0.40 0.47
C ASN A 330 -5.99 0.55 0.25
N GLY A 331 -6.44 1.62 -0.41
CA GLY A 331 -7.86 1.86 -0.70
C GLY A 331 -8.67 2.37 0.50
N LEU A 332 -8.03 2.66 1.63
CA LEU A 332 -8.66 3.36 2.74
C LEU A 332 -8.84 4.83 2.39
N SER A 333 -10.00 5.37 2.66
CA SER A 333 -10.26 6.81 2.57
C SER A 333 -10.86 7.32 3.88
N THR A 334 -10.55 8.57 4.22
CA THR A 334 -11.16 9.27 5.34
C THR A 334 -11.89 10.52 4.90
N SER A 335 -12.95 10.89 5.60
CA SER A 335 -13.63 12.16 5.38
C SER A 335 -13.85 12.94 6.66
N TYR A 336 -13.83 14.27 6.54
CA TYR A 336 -13.82 15.24 7.63
C TYR A 336 -14.96 16.23 7.42
N GLY A 337 -15.96 16.16 8.30
CA GLY A 337 -17.20 16.93 8.24
C GLY A 337 -17.32 18.02 9.29
N HIS A 338 -18.32 18.89 9.09
CA HIS A 338 -18.75 19.94 10.01
C HIS A 338 -17.69 21.02 10.33
N MET A 339 -16.61 21.08 9.55
CA MET A 339 -15.48 21.99 9.80
C MET A 339 -15.86 23.47 9.61
N ASP A 340 -15.24 24.34 10.41
CA ASP A 340 -15.42 25.80 10.33
C ASP A 340 -14.55 26.43 9.22
N THR A 341 -13.36 25.88 9.01
CA THR A 341 -12.45 26.27 7.92
C THR A 341 -11.80 25.06 7.26
N MET A 342 -11.30 25.25 6.04
CA MET A 342 -10.51 24.26 5.29
C MET A 342 -9.22 24.93 4.80
N SER A 343 -8.08 24.26 4.97
CA SER A 343 -6.75 24.75 4.58
C SER A 343 -6.13 24.01 3.39
N VAL A 344 -6.86 23.07 2.79
CA VAL A 344 -6.41 22.23 1.66
C VAL A 344 -7.38 22.32 0.48
N LYS A 345 -6.92 21.92 -0.71
CA LYS A 345 -7.71 21.82 -1.94
C LYS A 345 -7.53 20.46 -2.60
N VAL A 346 -8.44 20.11 -3.52
CA VAL A 346 -8.37 18.87 -4.31
C VAL A 346 -7.01 18.73 -4.98
N GLY A 347 -6.40 17.55 -4.87
CA GLY A 347 -5.09 17.20 -5.39
C GLY A 347 -3.91 17.48 -4.45
N ASP A 348 -4.13 18.18 -3.33
CA ASP A 348 -3.06 18.40 -2.35
C ASP A 348 -2.61 17.07 -1.72
N GLN A 349 -1.30 16.91 -1.56
CA GLN A 349 -0.72 15.85 -0.73
C GLN A 349 -0.70 16.33 0.72
N VAL A 350 -1.15 15.48 1.65
CA VAL A 350 -1.18 15.76 3.08
C VAL A 350 -0.39 14.71 3.85
N ARG A 351 0.21 15.14 4.96
CA ARG A 351 0.90 14.24 5.89
C ARG A 351 0.07 13.95 7.14
N ALA A 352 0.33 12.83 7.80
CA ALA A 352 -0.22 12.52 9.12
C ALA A 352 0.04 13.68 10.10
N GLY A 353 -1.00 14.15 10.76
CA GLY A 353 -0.93 15.30 11.66
C GLY A 353 -0.87 16.68 10.97
N GLN A 354 -0.90 16.74 9.64
CA GLN A 354 -1.00 18.02 8.93
C GLN A 354 -2.39 18.62 9.14
N GLN A 355 -2.44 19.91 9.49
CA GLN A 355 -3.70 20.62 9.61
C GLN A 355 -4.38 20.79 8.25
N ILE A 356 -5.63 20.33 8.16
CA ILE A 356 -6.49 20.40 6.97
C ILE A 356 -7.70 21.31 7.13
N GLY A 357 -7.94 21.79 8.36
CA GLY A 357 -9.05 22.69 8.67
C GLY A 357 -9.15 22.99 10.16
N THR A 358 -10.33 23.42 10.59
CA THR A 358 -10.66 23.61 12.00
C THR A 358 -12.02 23.04 12.35
N VAL A 359 -12.18 22.56 13.59
CA VAL A 359 -13.43 22.04 14.13
C VAL A 359 -14.49 23.13 14.02
N GLY A 360 -15.71 22.74 13.66
CA GLY A 360 -16.82 23.65 13.48
C GLY A 360 -18.15 23.07 13.92
N ASN A 361 -19.21 23.70 13.45
CA ASN A 361 -20.60 23.29 13.66
C ASN A 361 -21.43 23.58 12.39
N LEU A 362 -20.82 23.43 11.21
CA LEU A 362 -21.48 23.72 9.94
C LEU A 362 -22.18 22.47 9.38
N GLY A 363 -23.13 22.66 8.46
CA GLY A 363 -23.94 21.57 7.92
C GLY A 363 -25.01 21.09 8.90
N ASN A 364 -25.36 19.82 8.85
CA ASN A 364 -26.35 19.22 9.75
C ASN A 364 -25.67 18.77 11.06
N SER A 365 -25.36 19.73 11.92
CA SER A 365 -24.67 19.52 13.18
C SER A 365 -25.43 20.15 14.36
N ARG A 366 -25.43 19.48 15.52
CA ARG A 366 -26.16 19.93 16.73
C ARG A 366 -25.28 20.68 17.74
N GLY A 367 -23.96 20.63 17.58
CA GLY A 367 -22.97 21.24 18.45
C GLY A 367 -21.58 21.11 17.85
N SER A 368 -20.60 21.83 18.36
CA SER A 368 -19.27 21.85 17.73
C SER A 368 -18.56 20.50 17.88
N HIS A 369 -18.22 19.88 16.75
CA HIS A 369 -17.51 18.61 16.69
C HIS A 369 -16.89 18.39 15.29
N LEU A 370 -15.92 17.49 15.22
CA LEU A 370 -15.48 16.87 13.97
C LEU A 370 -16.24 15.56 13.78
N HIS A 371 -16.85 15.37 12.62
CA HIS A 371 -17.36 14.06 12.21
C HIS A 371 -16.36 13.43 11.23
N ILE A 372 -15.78 12.29 11.61
CA ILE A 372 -14.80 11.57 10.79
C ILE A 372 -15.34 10.20 10.35
N ASN A 373 -15.23 9.89 9.07
CA ASN A 373 -15.53 8.56 8.53
C ASN A 373 -14.27 7.87 8.04
N PHE A 374 -14.26 6.55 8.16
CA PHE A 374 -13.35 5.64 7.47
C PHE A 374 -14.20 4.81 6.50
N TYR A 375 -13.75 4.60 5.27
CA TYR A 375 -14.44 3.77 4.29
C TYR A 375 -13.44 3.28 3.24
N MET A 376 -13.78 2.20 2.55
CA MET A 376 -12.99 1.71 1.41
C MET A 376 -13.45 2.43 0.15
N THR A 377 -12.54 2.93 -0.68
CA THR A 377 -12.87 3.45 -2.01
C THR A 377 -12.40 2.45 -3.06
N GLU A 378 -13.35 1.75 -3.68
CA GLU A 378 -13.12 0.90 -4.84
C GLU A 378 -13.70 1.58 -6.08
N THR A 379 -12.91 1.68 -7.16
CA THR A 379 -13.38 2.19 -8.47
C THR A 379 -13.97 3.61 -8.48
N GLY A 380 -13.62 4.45 -7.50
CA GLY A 380 -14.06 5.86 -7.43
C GLY A 380 -15.43 6.06 -6.77
N GLU A 381 -16.01 5.01 -6.19
CA GLU A 381 -17.22 5.08 -5.37
C GLU A 381 -16.89 4.87 -3.88
N ASP A 382 -17.58 5.59 -3.00
CA ASP A 382 -17.44 5.40 -1.56
C ASP A 382 -18.07 4.06 -1.17
N GLY A 383 -17.25 3.12 -0.69
CA GLY A 383 -17.66 1.80 -0.23
C GLY A 383 -18.22 1.81 1.20
N PRO A 384 -18.33 0.63 1.84
CA PRO A 384 -18.92 0.54 3.18
C PRO A 384 -18.08 1.30 4.21
N HIS A 385 -18.78 2.03 5.08
CA HIS A 385 -18.15 2.70 6.22
C HIS A 385 -17.60 1.68 7.22
N LEU A 386 -16.42 1.97 7.73
CA LEU A 386 -15.67 1.17 8.68
C LEU A 386 -15.69 1.85 10.05
N ASN A 387 -15.68 1.05 11.12
CA ASN A 387 -15.49 1.59 12.47
C ASN A 387 -14.05 2.12 12.60
N PRO A 388 -13.82 3.43 12.82
CA PRO A 388 -12.47 3.98 12.90
C PRO A 388 -11.62 3.33 14.00
N LEU A 389 -12.22 2.98 15.15
CA LEU A 389 -11.51 2.42 16.30
C LEU A 389 -11.01 0.99 16.06
N GLN A 390 -11.75 0.22 15.26
CA GLN A 390 -11.35 -1.13 14.85
C GLN A 390 -10.42 -1.13 13.64
N ASN A 391 -10.20 0.04 13.02
CA ASN A 391 -9.36 0.23 11.85
C ASN A 391 -8.20 1.19 12.13
N GLY A 392 -7.67 1.11 13.36
CA GLY A 392 -6.39 1.67 13.78
C GLY A 392 -6.44 3.03 14.48
N LEU A 393 -7.55 3.77 14.42
CA LEU A 393 -7.65 5.04 15.14
C LEU A 393 -7.72 4.77 16.66
N THR A 394 -6.75 5.29 17.41
CA THR A 394 -6.71 5.10 18.87
C THR A 394 -7.18 6.35 19.59
N ILE A 395 -8.12 6.20 20.53
CA ILE A 395 -8.55 7.31 21.41
C ILE A 395 -7.39 7.62 22.37
N PRO A 396 -6.90 8.87 22.45
CA PRO A 396 -5.83 9.24 23.38
C PRO A 396 -6.22 8.99 24.84
N GLU A 397 -5.26 8.52 25.64
CA GLU A 397 -5.48 8.28 27.08
C GLU A 397 -6.06 9.51 27.78
N GLY A 398 -7.10 9.30 28.59
CA GLY A 398 -7.78 10.38 29.32
C GLY A 398 -8.83 11.16 28.51
N THR A 399 -9.00 10.89 27.20
CA THR A 399 -10.07 11.48 26.40
C THR A 399 -11.42 10.90 26.84
N PRO A 400 -12.38 11.72 27.34
CA PRO A 400 -13.69 11.23 27.73
C PRO A 400 -14.40 10.61 26.52
N ASN A 401 -14.94 9.40 26.69
CA ASN A 401 -15.68 8.71 25.64
C ASN A 401 -16.81 7.86 26.23
N PRO A 402 -17.88 7.56 25.46
CA PRO A 402 -18.91 6.62 25.87
C PRO A 402 -18.31 5.24 26.10
N SER A 403 -18.74 4.56 27.17
CA SER A 403 -18.20 3.25 27.58
C SER A 403 -18.36 2.12 26.55
N ASP A 404 -19.19 2.35 25.54
CA ASP A 404 -19.60 1.43 24.48
C ASP A 404 -18.95 1.73 23.11
N CYS A 405 -18.17 2.80 22.98
CA CYS A 405 -17.29 3.01 21.82
C CYS A 405 -16.19 1.94 21.83
N LYS A 406 -16.38 0.82 21.13
CA LYS A 406 -15.40 -0.27 21.01
C LYS A 406 -15.06 -0.63 19.58
#